data_AF-A0A7W9KIL2-F1
#
_entry.id   AF-A0A7W9KIL2-F1
#
_cell.length_a   1.000
_cell.length_b   1.000
_cell.length_c   1.000
_cell.angle_alpha   90.00
_cell.angle_beta   90.00
_cell.angle_gamma   90.00
#
_symmetry.space_group_name_H-M   'P 1'
#
loop_
_entity.id
_entity.type
_entity.pdbx_description
1 polymer ?
#
loop_
_entity_poly.entity_id
_entity_poly.type
_entity_poly.pdbx_seq_one_letter_code
_entity_poly.pdbx_strand_id
1 'polypeptide(L)' 'MVYLLAVIGALAVAYLLWRAFGSDRVRVGSKAKRGVGPDDDPEFLRKLAEQAKRHREDGTPPG' A
#
# COMPACT_ATOMS: atom_id res chain seq x y z
N MET A 1 32.26 -10.87 33.10
CA MET A 1 32.46 -9.73 32.19
C MET A 1 31.97 -10.01 30.78
N VAL A 2 32.45 -11.08 30.13
CA VAL A 2 31.96 -11.48 28.78
C VAL A 2 30.44 -11.67 28.73
N TYR A 3 29.83 -12.26 29.76
CA TYR A 3 28.38 -12.40 29.84
C TYR A 3 27.62 -11.08 29.81
N LEU A 4 28.14 -10.02 30.44
CA LEU A 4 27.52 -8.70 30.42
C LEU A 4 27.56 -8.11 29.00
N LEU A 5 28.69 -8.24 28.32
CA LEU A 5 28.84 -7.81 26.93
C LEU A 5 27.94 -8.61 25.99
N ALA A 6 27.81 -9.92 26.21
CA ALA A 6 26.93 -10.79 25.44
C ALA A 6 25.45 -10.40 25.60
N VAL A 7 25.01 -10.07 26.83
CA VAL A 7 23.64 -9.59 27.08
C VAL A 7 23.38 -8.26 26.37
N ILE A 8 24.31 -7.31 26.46
CA ILE A 8 24.18 -6.02 25.77
C ILE A 8 24.14 -6.21 24.24
N GLY A 9 25.01 -7.07 23.71
CA GLY A 9 25.02 -7.41 22.27
C GLY A 9 23.73 -8.06 21.81
N ALA A 10 23.19 -9.01 22.59
CA ALA A 10 21.91 -9.66 22.30
C ALA A 10 20.74 -8.65 22.29
N LEU A 11 20.70 -7.73 23.25
CA LEU A 11 19.68 -6.67 23.29
C LEU A 11 19.79 -5.72 22.10
N ALA A 12 21.01 -5.34 21.70
CA ALA A 12 21.23 -4.50 20.54
C ALA A 12 20.76 -5.17 19.24
N VAL A 13 21.08 -6.46 19.04
CA VAL A 13 20.63 -7.23 17.88
C VAL A 13 19.10 -7.38 17.89
N ALA A 14 18.51 -7.72 19.03
CA ALA A 14 17.05 -7.82 19.15
C ALA A 14 16.35 -6.48 18.84
N TYR A 15 16.91 -5.36 19.31
CA TYR A 15 16.42 -4.02 19.01
C TYR A 15 16.54 -3.68 17.51
N LEU A 16 17.67 -4.00 16.87
CA LEU A 16 17.86 -3.78 15.44
C LEU A 16 16.90 -4.62 14.60
N LEU A 17 16.71 -5.89 14.95
CA LEU A 17 15.74 -6.77 14.30
C LEU A 17 14.31 -6.26 14.49
N TRP A 18 13.96 -5.81 15.69
CA TRP A 18 12.66 -5.19 15.93
C TRP A 18 12.49 -3.88 15.16
N ARG A 19 13.53 -3.04 15.05
CA ARG A 19 13.44 -1.79 14.30
C ARG A 19 13.29 -2.02 12.79
N ALA A 20 14.02 -3.00 12.25
CA ALA A 20 13.97 -3.37 10.85
C ALA A 20 12.62 -3.99 10.49
N PHE A 21 12.19 -5.04 11.19
CA PHE A 21 11.01 -5.82 10.83
C PHE A 21 9.71 -5.38 11.54
N GLY A 22 9.81 -4.69 12.67
CA GLY A 22 8.67 -4.16 13.41
C GLY A 22 8.09 -2.88 12.80
N SER A 23 8.92 -2.09 12.11
CA SER A 23 8.45 -0.85 11.46
C SER A 23 7.82 -1.08 10.09
N ASP A 24 8.20 -2.14 9.36
CA ASP A 24 7.58 -2.50 8.08
C ASP A 24 6.12 -2.91 8.22
N ARG A 25 5.73 -3.51 9.37
CA ARG A 25 4.33 -3.87 9.64
C ARG A 25 3.43 -2.67 9.94
N VAL A 26 3.98 -1.54 10.39
CA VAL A 26 3.21 -0.30 10.60
C VAL A 26 3.10 0.52 9.30
N ARG A 27 3.94 0.25 8.29
CA ARG A 27 3.85 0.91 6.98
C ARG A 27 2.74 0.37 6.07
N VAL A 28 1.92 -0.56 6.55
CA VAL A 28 0.64 -0.95 5.93
C VAL A 28 -0.48 0.06 6.25
N GLY A 29 -0.31 0.87 7.31
CA GLY A 29 -1.27 1.93 7.69
C GLY A 29 -0.90 3.32 7.19
N SER A 30 0.38 3.58 6.88
CA SER A 30 0.72 4.77 6.12
C SER A 30 0.41 4.47 4.66
N LYS A 31 -0.84 4.75 4.30
CA LYS A 31 -1.25 5.26 3.00
C LYS A 31 -0.24 6.35 2.65
N ALA A 32 0.94 5.93 2.18
CA ALA A 32 1.84 6.79 1.48
C ALA A 32 0.92 7.47 0.49
N LYS A 33 0.95 8.80 0.47
CA LYS A 33 0.52 9.56 -0.69
C LYS A 33 1.39 9.12 -1.90
N ARG A 34 1.36 7.84 -2.29
CA ARG A 34 1.27 7.52 -3.71
C ARG A 34 0.04 8.30 -4.10
N GLY A 35 0.27 9.46 -4.73
CA GLY A 35 -0.78 10.13 -5.44
C GLY A 35 -1.50 9.03 -6.19
N VAL A 36 -2.78 8.86 -5.87
CA VAL A 36 -3.66 8.03 -6.69
C VAL A 36 -3.39 8.52 -8.11
N GLY A 37 -2.89 7.62 -8.96
CA GLY A 37 -2.66 7.99 -10.35
C GLY A 37 -4.00 8.49 -10.91
N PRO A 38 -4.02 9.41 -11.87
CA PRO A 38 -5.28 9.86 -12.48
C PRO A 38 -6.20 8.68 -12.92
N ASP A 39 -5.61 7.53 -13.25
CA ASP A 39 -6.30 6.28 -13.63
C ASP A 39 -6.94 5.51 -12.45
N ASP A 40 -6.45 5.70 -11.22
CA ASP A 40 -6.93 5.05 -9.99
C ASP A 40 -7.95 5.94 -9.23
N ASP A 41 -8.33 7.09 -9.80
CA ASP A 41 -9.31 7.99 -9.18
C ASP A 41 -10.71 7.36 -9.21
N PRO A 42 -11.40 7.25 -8.06
CA PRO A 42 -12.71 6.61 -7.99
C PRO A 42 -13.75 7.32 -8.86
N GLU A 43 -13.60 8.63 -9.06
CA GLU A 43 -14.48 9.41 -9.93
C GLU A 43 -14.27 9.10 -11.42
N PHE A 44 -13.05 8.77 -11.84
CA PHE A 44 -12.76 8.40 -13.23
C PHE A 44 -13.41 7.05 -13.57
N LEU A 45 -13.24 6.06 -12.70
CA LEU A 45 -13.85 4.73 -12.86
C LEU A 45 -15.39 4.80 -12.86
N ARG A 46 -15.98 5.67 -12.03
CA ARG A 46 -17.44 5.91 -12.02
C ARG A 46 -17.91 6.47 -13.36
N LYS A 47 -17.22 7.46 -13.91
CA LYS A 47 -17.56 8.02 -15.24
C LYS A 47 -17.43 6.98 -16.34
N LEU A 48 -16.39 6.16 -16.33
CA LEU A 48 -16.18 5.09 -17.33
C LEU A 48 -17.28 4.02 -17.24
N ALA A 49 -17.63 3.59 -16.03
CA ALA A 49 -18.70 2.62 -15.81
C ALA A 49 -20.07 3.15 -16.30
N GLU A 50 -20.33 4.43 -16.07
CA GLU A 50 -21.56 5.08 -16.54
C GLU A 50 -21.61 5.22 -18.06
N GLN A 51 -20.49 5.57 -18.71
CA GLN A 51 -20.38 5.58 -20.17
C GLN A 51 -20.55 4.18 -20.78
N ALA A 52 -19.90 3.16 -20.21
CA ALA A 52 -20.02 1.78 -20.66
C ALA A 52 -21.46 1.24 -20.52
N LYS A 53 -22.15 1.63 -19.44
CA LYS A 53 -23.56 1.29 -19.23
C LYS A 53 -24.45 1.95 -20.29
N ARG A 54 -24.27 3.25 -20.56
CA ARG A 54 -25.03 3.96 -21.60
C ARG A 54 -24.82 3.35 -22.99
N HIS A 55 -23.58 3.05 -23.36
CA HIS A 55 -23.28 2.42 -24.66
C HIS A 55 -23.89 1.02 -24.81
N ARG A 56 -24.10 0.30 -23.71
CA ARG A 56 -24.79 -1.00 -23.71
C ARG A 56 -26.31 -0.86 -23.81
N GLU A 57 -26.87 0.18 -23.20
CA GLU A 57 -28.31 0.48 -23.24
C GLU A 57 -28.73 1.07 -24.59
N ASP A 58 -27.87 1.86 -25.24
CA ASP A 58 -28.13 2.52 -26.52
C ASP A 58 -27.97 1.59 -27.75
N GLY A 59 -27.60 0.31 -27.54
CA GLY A 59 -27.78 -0.77 -28.52
C GLY A 59 -27.21 -0.55 -29.92
N THR A 60 -26.26 0.37 -30.12
CA THR A 60 -25.68 0.65 -31.44
C THR A 60 -24.31 -0.04 -31.52
N PRO A 61 -24.17 -1.12 -32.32
CA PRO A 61 -22.86 -1.73 -32.54
C PRO A 61 -21.97 -0.77 -33.36
N PRO A 62 -20.67 -0.67 -33.04
CA PRO A 62 -19.76 0.12 -33.86
C PRO A 62 -19.57 -0.55 -35.23
N GLY A 63 -19.81 0.23 -36.30
CA GLY A 63 -19.37 -0.05 -37.67
C GLY A 63 -18.10 0.74 -37.98
#